data_AF-A0A6P8EPM1-F1
#
_entry.id   AF-A0A6P8EPM1-F1
#
_cell.length_a   1.000
_cell.length_b   1.000
_cell.length_c   1.000
_cell.angle_alpha   90.00
_cell.angle_beta   90.00
_cell.angle_gamma   90.00
#
_symmetry.space_group_name_H-M   'P 1'
#
loop_
_entity.id
_entity.type
_entity.pdbx_description
1 polymer ?
#
loop_
_entity_poly.entity_id
_entity_poly.type
_entity_poly.pdbx_seq_one_letter_code
_entity_poly.pdbx_strand_id
1 'polypeptide(L)'
;MTLLWCPPLFHRVFNCPCHSKVKQSLCYLLHQRYLLTQSDTMVSAALLLVLCILPSLAHAYCFMSKAPELVHACRDGKLLHEVGTTWRTKDCMDCTCSATGMSCCSVGPSSISFPEDCMEVYDKANCHRYAVKKNDKSIKCMITGAVGK
;
A
#
# COMPACT_ATOMS: atom_id res chain seq x y z
N MET A 1 50.70 19.09 -24.04
CA MET A 1 49.28 18.89 -24.43
C MET A 1 48.94 17.44 -24.15
N THR A 2 48.29 17.08 -23.05
CA THR A 2 46.86 17.32 -22.81
C THR A 2 46.61 17.69 -21.36
N LEU A 3 45.80 18.74 -21.18
CA LEU A 3 45.39 19.29 -19.89
C LEU A 3 44.56 18.26 -19.13
N LEU A 4 45.04 17.84 -17.95
CA LEU A 4 44.22 17.18 -16.92
C LEU A 4 43.18 18.18 -16.42
N TRP A 5 42.02 18.22 -17.08
CA TRP A 5 40.83 18.83 -16.53
C TRP A 5 40.36 17.96 -15.36
N CYS A 6 40.66 18.39 -14.14
CA CYS A 6 40.05 17.83 -12.93
C CYS A 6 38.80 18.66 -12.64
N PRO A 7 37.57 18.17 -12.92
CA PRO A 7 36.37 18.92 -12.62
C PRO A 7 36.26 19.17 -11.11
N PRO A 8 35.97 20.41 -10.66
CA PRO A 8 36.08 20.85 -9.27
C PRO A 8 35.12 20.13 -8.29
N LEU A 9 34.14 19.39 -8.80
CA LEU A 9 33.20 18.62 -7.99
C LEU A 9 33.83 17.39 -7.29
N PHE A 10 34.96 16.86 -7.80
CA PHE A 10 35.56 15.63 -7.26
C PHE A 10 36.39 15.83 -5.98
N HIS A 11 36.93 17.02 -5.76
CA HIS A 11 37.84 17.27 -4.65
C HIS A 11 37.10 17.33 -3.29
N ARG A 12 35.83 17.76 -3.30
CA ARG A 12 35.10 18.10 -2.06
C ARG A 12 34.51 16.90 -1.33
N VAL A 13 34.30 15.77 -2.01
CA VAL A 13 33.59 14.61 -1.44
C VAL A 13 34.53 13.44 -1.10
N PHE A 14 35.55 13.17 -1.91
CA PHE A 14 36.39 11.95 -1.76
C PHE A 14 37.88 12.22 -1.48
N ASN A 15 38.30 13.48 -1.36
CA ASN A 15 39.67 13.92 -1.04
C ASN A 15 40.79 13.17 -1.82
N CYS A 16 40.66 13.11 -3.15
CA CYS A 16 41.52 12.32 -4.05
C CYS A 16 42.85 13.04 -4.40
N PRO A 17 44.04 12.49 -4.08
CA PRO A 17 45.33 13.12 -4.44
C PRO A 17 45.75 12.82 -5.90
N CYS A 18 46.05 13.86 -6.68
CA CYS A 18 46.37 13.77 -8.12
C CYS A 18 47.79 13.29 -8.50
N HIS A 19 48.66 12.96 -7.55
CA HIS A 19 50.10 12.75 -7.84
C HIS A 19 50.50 11.28 -8.15
N SER A 20 49.57 10.30 -8.07
CA SER A 20 49.87 8.89 -8.33
C SER A 20 48.78 8.22 -9.17
N LYS A 21 49.18 7.53 -10.26
CA LYS A 21 48.29 6.76 -11.14
C LYS A 21 47.49 5.68 -10.39
N VAL A 22 48.08 5.09 -9.35
CA VAL A 22 47.42 4.08 -8.49
C VAL A 22 46.29 4.72 -7.66
N LYS A 23 46.52 5.91 -7.10
CA LYS A 23 45.52 6.65 -6.31
C LYS A 23 44.35 7.15 -7.17
N GLN A 24 44.61 7.51 -8.43
CA GLN A 24 43.58 7.95 -9.38
C GLN A 24 42.66 6.81 -9.80
N SER A 25 43.21 5.61 -10.05
CA SER A 25 42.41 4.41 -10.35
C SER A 25 41.54 3.98 -9.16
N LEU A 26 42.09 4.02 -7.94
CA LEU A 26 41.34 3.70 -6.72
C LEU A 26 40.17 4.69 -6.50
N CYS A 27 40.40 5.99 -6.72
CA CYS A 27 39.35 7.00 -6.62
C CYS A 27 38.26 6.83 -7.69
N TYR A 28 38.60 6.43 -8.91
CA TYR A 28 37.62 6.14 -9.95
C TYR A 28 36.73 4.95 -9.58
N LEU A 29 37.33 3.87 -9.06
CA LEU A 29 36.60 2.69 -8.58
C LEU A 29 35.70 3.01 -7.38
N LEU A 30 36.17 3.84 -6.43
CA LEU A 30 35.35 4.30 -5.31
C LEU A 30 34.18 5.17 -5.77
N HIS A 31 34.38 6.03 -6.77
CA HIS A 31 33.32 6.85 -7.35
C HIS A 31 32.30 6.02 -8.14
N GLN A 32 32.75 5.03 -8.93
CA GLN A 32 31.83 4.11 -9.60
C GLN A 32 31.00 3.31 -8.60
N ARG A 33 31.63 2.81 -7.52
CA ARG A 33 30.90 2.14 -6.42
C ARG A 33 29.92 3.09 -5.71
N TYR A 34 30.29 4.36 -5.52
CA TYR A 34 29.40 5.37 -4.93
C TYR A 34 28.19 5.66 -5.84
N LEU A 35 28.40 5.82 -7.16
CA LEU A 35 27.31 6.04 -8.10
C LEU A 35 26.36 4.83 -8.20
N LEU A 36 26.92 3.60 -8.21
CA LEU A 36 26.13 2.37 -8.19
C LEU A 36 25.31 2.23 -6.90
N THR A 37 25.93 2.48 -5.74
CA THR A 37 25.22 2.44 -4.45
C THR A 37 24.16 3.55 -4.34
N GLN A 38 24.40 4.72 -4.94
CA GLN A 38 23.41 5.80 -5.00
C GLN A 38 22.22 5.42 -5.90
N SER A 39 22.43 4.75 -7.03
CA SER A 39 21.33 4.26 -7.89
C SER A 39 20.55 3.13 -7.23
N ASP A 40 21.22 2.19 -6.58
CA ASP A 40 20.57 1.04 -5.92
C ASP A 40 19.70 1.49 -4.73
N THR A 41 20.19 2.45 -3.93
CA THR A 41 19.43 3.05 -2.81
C THR A 41 18.21 3.81 -3.30
N MET A 42 18.32 4.55 -4.41
CA MET A 42 17.22 5.32 -4.97
C MET A 42 16.13 4.42 -5.59
N VAL A 43 16.51 3.34 -6.26
CA VAL A 43 15.59 2.33 -6.80
C VAL A 43 14.90 1.56 -5.66
N SER A 44 15.65 1.16 -4.63
CA SER A 44 15.10 0.48 -3.44
C SER A 44 14.07 1.35 -2.72
N ALA A 45 14.38 2.64 -2.50
CA ALA A 45 13.46 3.57 -1.87
C ALA A 45 12.18 3.79 -2.69
N ALA A 46 12.30 3.93 -4.02
CA ALA A 46 11.14 4.07 -4.90
C ALA A 46 10.23 2.83 -4.89
N LEU A 47 10.83 1.63 -4.93
CA LEU A 47 10.09 0.37 -4.87
C LEU A 47 9.33 0.22 -3.54
N LEU A 48 9.97 0.56 -2.41
CA LEU A 48 9.34 0.55 -1.09
C LEU A 48 8.17 1.53 -1.01
N LEU A 49 8.31 2.74 -1.57
CA LEU A 49 7.22 3.71 -1.63
C LEU A 49 6.02 3.20 -2.45
N VAL A 50 6.27 2.58 -3.61
CA VAL A 50 5.20 2.00 -4.44
C VAL A 50 4.49 0.86 -3.70
N LEU A 51 5.23 -0.05 -3.06
CA LEU A 51 4.68 -1.15 -2.26
C LEU A 51 3.87 -0.66 -1.05
N CYS A 52 4.22 0.48 -0.47
CA CYS A 52 3.46 1.09 0.63
C CYS A 52 2.16 1.76 0.18
N ILE A 53 2.04 2.16 -1.10
CA ILE A 53 0.85 2.86 -1.62
C ILE A 53 -0.20 1.85 -2.14
N LEU A 54 0.24 0.76 -2.77
CA LEU A 54 -0.64 -0.28 -3.33
C LEU A 54 -1.73 -0.84 -2.38
N PRO A 55 -1.50 -1.03 -1.06
CA PRO A 55 -2.51 -1.59 -0.16
C PRO A 55 -3.71 -0.67 0.08
N SER A 56 -3.57 0.64 -0.18
CA SER A 56 -4.56 1.66 0.19
C SER A 56 -5.69 1.86 -0.84
N LEU A 57 -5.64 1.17 -1.98
CA LEU A 57 -6.58 1.40 -3.10
C LEU A 57 -7.77 0.42 -3.17
N ALA A 58 -7.95 -0.48 -2.20
CA ALA A 58 -9.00 -1.52 -2.25
C ALA A 58 -10.13 -1.28 -1.24
N HIS A 59 -10.87 -0.17 -1.36
CA HIS A 59 -12.03 0.09 -0.47
C HIS A 59 -13.37 -0.42 -1.02
N ALA A 60 -13.36 -1.01 -2.22
CA ALA A 60 -14.52 -1.68 -2.81
C ALA A 60 -14.07 -2.89 -3.64
N TYR A 61 -13.58 -3.95 -2.97
CA TYR A 61 -13.18 -5.17 -3.67
C TYR A 61 -14.12 -6.32 -3.30
N CYS A 62 -14.44 -7.12 -4.31
CA CYS A 62 -14.95 -8.47 -4.16
C CYS A 62 -13.87 -9.41 -4.67
N PHE A 63 -13.71 -10.56 -4.03
CA PHE A 63 -12.85 -11.62 -4.54
C PHE A 63 -13.59 -12.95 -4.52
N MET A 64 -13.21 -13.79 -5.47
CA MET A 64 -13.72 -15.15 -5.61
C MET A 64 -12.52 -16.08 -5.58
N SER A 65 -12.50 -17.04 -4.66
CA SER A 65 -11.62 -18.20 -4.77
C SER A 65 -12.42 -19.34 -5.40
N LYS A 66 -11.83 -19.99 -6.40
CA LYS A 66 -12.38 -21.21 -6.98
C LYS A 66 -11.64 -22.39 -6.42
N ALA A 67 -12.37 -23.42 -6.03
CA ALA A 67 -11.78 -24.70 -5.68
C ALA A 67 -11.49 -25.52 -6.95
N PRO A 68 -10.38 -26.28 -7.00
CA PRO A 68 -10.07 -27.14 -8.14
C PRO A 68 -11.06 -28.31 -8.30
N GLU A 69 -11.66 -28.73 -7.18
CA GLU A 69 -12.73 -29.74 -7.11
C GLU A 69 -13.83 -29.25 -6.17
N LEU A 70 -14.95 -29.98 -6.09
CA LEU A 70 -16.02 -29.64 -5.16
C LEU A 70 -15.53 -29.78 -3.70
N VAL A 71 -15.84 -28.77 -2.88
CA VAL A 71 -15.45 -28.74 -1.46
C VAL A 71 -16.68 -28.84 -0.56
N HIS A 72 -16.48 -29.33 0.67
CA HIS A 72 -17.50 -29.35 1.71
C HIS A 72 -17.41 -28.14 2.66
N ALA A 73 -16.26 -27.44 2.66
CA ALA A 73 -16.04 -26.25 3.46
C ALA A 73 -14.99 -25.32 2.82
N CYS A 74 -15.09 -24.04 3.13
CA CYS A 74 -14.16 -22.99 2.75
C CYS A 74 -13.28 -22.61 3.94
N ARG A 75 -12.00 -22.32 3.69
CA ARG A 75 -11.06 -21.88 4.71
C ARG A 75 -10.95 -20.35 4.72
N ASP A 76 -11.21 -19.76 5.87
CA ASP A 76 -10.97 -18.34 6.17
C ASP A 76 -9.96 -18.25 7.34
N GLY A 77 -8.69 -18.03 7.00
CA GLY A 77 -7.58 -18.09 7.96
C GLY A 77 -7.51 -19.46 8.66
N LYS A 78 -7.83 -19.49 9.96
CA LYS A 78 -7.87 -20.73 10.77
C LYS A 78 -9.27 -21.34 10.89
N LEU A 79 -10.30 -20.65 10.41
CA LEU A 79 -11.69 -21.09 10.48
C LEU A 79 -12.07 -21.88 9.22
N LEU A 80 -12.94 -22.87 9.40
CA LEU A 80 -13.59 -23.60 8.33
C LEU A 80 -15.08 -23.27 8.36
N HIS A 81 -15.60 -22.90 7.21
CA HIS A 81 -16.99 -22.53 7.01
C HIS A 81 -17.63 -23.53 6.06
N GLU A 82 -18.68 -24.21 6.50
CA GLU A 82 -19.36 -25.23 5.69
C GLU A 82 -20.01 -24.61 4.43
N VAL A 83 -20.15 -25.42 3.38
CA VAL A 83 -20.87 -24.99 2.17
C VAL A 83 -22.29 -24.55 2.51
N GLY A 84 -22.71 -23.43 1.93
CA GLY A 84 -24.02 -22.81 2.18
C GLY A 84 -24.02 -21.79 3.31
N THR A 85 -22.92 -21.67 4.06
CA THR A 85 -22.80 -20.67 5.12
C THR A 85 -22.38 -19.30 4.57
N THR A 86 -22.85 -18.26 5.26
CA THR A 86 -22.41 -16.88 5.07
C THR A 86 -21.89 -16.33 6.40
N TRP A 87 -20.89 -15.46 6.32
CA TRP A 87 -20.32 -14.83 7.51
C TRP A 87 -19.72 -13.47 7.19
N ARG A 88 -19.60 -12.64 8.23
CA ARG A 88 -18.95 -11.33 8.18
C ARG A 88 -17.54 -11.45 8.75
N THR A 89 -16.53 -11.00 8.00
CA THR A 89 -15.16 -10.91 8.49
C THR A 89 -14.92 -9.64 9.30
N LYS A 90 -13.85 -9.62 10.10
CA LYS A 90 -13.40 -8.43 10.85
C LYS A 90 -12.99 -7.27 9.94
N ASP A 91 -12.68 -7.55 8.68
CA ASP A 91 -12.35 -6.55 7.67
C ASP A 91 -13.57 -6.12 6.87
N CYS A 92 -14.77 -6.38 7.41
CA CYS A 92 -16.05 -5.96 6.86
C CYS A 92 -16.29 -6.50 5.46
N MET A 93 -16.03 -7.80 5.28
CA MET A 93 -16.39 -8.54 4.09
C MET A 93 -17.56 -9.49 4.39
N ASP A 94 -18.61 -9.44 3.59
CA ASP A 94 -19.62 -10.49 3.54
C ASP A 94 -19.10 -11.62 2.66
N CYS A 95 -18.90 -12.78 3.28
CA CYS A 95 -18.40 -13.97 2.63
C CYS A 95 -19.48 -15.04 2.52
N THR A 96 -19.43 -15.82 1.46
CA THR A 96 -20.30 -16.97 1.21
C THR A 96 -19.45 -18.15 0.74
N CYS A 97 -19.65 -19.31 1.36
CA CYS A 97 -19.03 -20.56 0.92
C CYS A 97 -19.97 -21.35 0.01
N SER A 98 -19.51 -21.71 -1.17
CA SER A 98 -20.20 -22.61 -2.10
C SER A 98 -19.37 -23.88 -2.34
N ALA A 99 -20.00 -24.90 -2.93
CA ALA A 99 -19.27 -26.12 -3.29
C ALA A 99 -18.14 -25.88 -4.30
N THR A 100 -18.18 -24.76 -5.04
CA THR A 100 -17.17 -24.39 -6.05
C THR A 100 -16.12 -23.42 -5.52
N GLY A 101 -16.21 -22.98 -4.26
CA GLY A 101 -15.24 -22.08 -3.63
C GLY A 101 -15.89 -21.02 -2.75
N MET A 102 -15.24 -19.85 -2.63
CA MET A 102 -15.65 -18.80 -1.70
C MET A 102 -15.77 -17.45 -2.41
N SER A 103 -16.83 -16.71 -2.10
CA SER A 103 -17.02 -15.32 -2.50
C SER A 103 -16.93 -14.42 -1.29
N CYS A 104 -16.25 -13.28 -1.39
CA CYS A 104 -16.22 -12.28 -0.33
C CYS A 104 -16.28 -10.88 -0.93
N CYS A 105 -17.12 -10.01 -0.37
CA CYS A 105 -17.30 -8.64 -0.83
C CYS A 105 -17.28 -7.66 0.34
N SER A 106 -16.59 -6.52 0.21
CA SER A 106 -16.67 -5.49 1.24
C SER A 106 -18.09 -4.94 1.40
N VAL A 107 -18.43 -4.60 2.64
CA VAL A 107 -19.77 -4.20 3.08
C VAL A 107 -19.89 -2.69 3.11
N GLY A 108 -21.07 -2.20 2.73
CA GLY A 108 -21.41 -0.78 2.79
C GLY A 108 -20.85 0.03 1.62
N PRO A 109 -21.13 1.34 1.60
CA PRO A 109 -20.67 2.22 0.54
C PRO A 109 -19.15 2.43 0.61
N SER A 110 -18.55 2.65 -0.55
CA SER A 110 -17.12 2.95 -0.67
C SER A 110 -16.80 4.36 -0.16
N SER A 111 -17.74 5.27 -0.29
CA SER A 111 -17.70 6.63 0.24
C SER A 111 -19.09 7.13 0.62
N ILE A 112 -19.14 8.06 1.57
CA ILE A 112 -20.34 8.81 1.93
C ILE A 112 -20.10 10.30 1.71
N SER A 113 -21.11 11.00 1.23
CA SER A 113 -21.12 12.45 1.08
C SER A 113 -21.83 13.09 2.27
N PHE A 114 -21.30 14.21 2.76
CA PHE A 114 -21.80 14.93 3.92
C PHE A 114 -21.44 16.43 3.81
N PRO A 115 -22.08 17.31 4.60
CA PRO A 115 -21.75 18.74 4.63
C PRO A 115 -20.29 19.01 5.02
N GLU A 116 -19.73 20.13 4.55
CA GLU A 116 -18.31 20.47 4.75
C GLU A 116 -17.89 20.55 6.23
N ASP A 117 -18.80 20.94 7.12
CA ASP A 117 -18.53 21.06 8.55
C ASP A 117 -18.59 19.71 9.30
N CYS A 118 -18.67 18.60 8.56
CA CYS A 118 -18.69 17.25 9.06
C CYS A 118 -17.46 16.44 8.63
N MET A 119 -17.23 15.32 9.30
CA MET A 119 -16.20 14.34 8.98
C MET A 119 -16.76 12.92 9.07
N GLU A 120 -16.23 12.01 8.24
CA GLU A 120 -16.56 10.60 8.29
C GLU A 120 -15.91 9.92 9.51
N VAL A 121 -16.67 9.01 10.11
CA VAL A 121 -16.21 8.04 11.10
C VAL A 121 -16.54 6.65 10.57
N TYR A 122 -15.53 5.78 10.59
CA TYR A 122 -15.69 4.38 10.23
C TYR A 122 -15.68 3.51 11.48
N ASP A 123 -16.85 2.97 11.82
CA ASP A 123 -17.00 1.96 12.85
C ASP A 123 -16.73 0.58 12.25
N LYS A 124 -15.49 0.12 12.41
CA LYS A 124 -15.04 -1.19 11.93
C LYS A 124 -15.72 -2.35 12.65
N ALA A 125 -16.19 -2.18 13.89
CA ALA A 125 -16.83 -3.26 14.63
C ALA A 125 -18.22 -3.58 14.06
N ASN A 126 -18.96 -2.54 13.67
CA ASN A 126 -20.29 -2.67 13.08
C ASN A 126 -20.29 -2.55 11.55
N CYS A 127 -19.13 -2.38 10.93
CA CYS A 127 -18.97 -2.17 9.48
C CYS A 127 -19.84 -1.03 8.95
N HIS A 128 -19.85 0.10 9.67
CA HIS A 128 -20.73 1.22 9.41
C HIS A 128 -19.94 2.53 9.26
N ARG A 129 -20.28 3.30 8.21
CA ARG A 129 -19.77 4.65 7.98
C ARG A 129 -20.86 5.65 8.34
N TYR A 130 -20.51 6.65 9.12
CA TYR A 130 -21.40 7.76 9.45
C TYR A 130 -20.61 9.06 9.53
N ALA A 131 -21.30 10.20 9.45
CA ALA A 131 -20.67 11.50 9.55
C ALA A 131 -21.02 12.17 10.90
N VAL A 132 -20.08 12.91 11.47
CA VAL A 132 -20.26 13.74 12.68
C VAL A 132 -19.70 15.14 12.48
N LYS A 133 -20.11 16.12 13.28
CA LYS A 133 -19.56 17.48 13.19
C LYS A 133 -18.07 17.47 13.55
N LYS A 134 -17.28 18.27 12.83
CA LYS A 134 -15.84 18.43 13.10
C LYS A 134 -15.57 18.99 14.51
N ASN A 135 -16.38 19.96 14.94
CA ASN A 135 -16.21 20.65 16.22
C ASN A 135 -16.82 19.90 17.41
N ASP A 136 -17.79 19.01 17.16
CA ASP A 136 -18.43 18.19 18.19
C ASP A 136 -18.83 16.82 17.62
N LYS A 137 -18.02 15.81 17.92
CA LYS A 137 -18.20 14.45 17.40
C LYS A 137 -19.45 13.74 17.98
N SER A 138 -20.11 14.30 18.99
CA SER A 138 -21.37 13.76 19.51
C SER A 138 -22.57 14.03 18.59
N ILE A 139 -22.46 15.04 17.72
CA ILE A 139 -23.51 15.46 16.81
C ILE A 139 -23.34 14.72 15.48
N LYS A 140 -24.30 13.84 15.15
CA LYS A 140 -24.35 13.17 13.84
C LYS A 140 -24.75 14.14 12.73
N CYS A 141 -24.11 13.99 11.58
CA CYS A 141 -24.46 14.69 10.36
C CYS A 141 -25.32 13.83 9.44
N MET A 142 -26.18 14.49 8.66
CA MET A 142 -26.93 13.83 7.61
C MET A 142 -26.00 13.43 6.47
N ILE A 143 -26.12 12.19 6.02
CA ILE A 143 -25.47 11.71 4.79
C ILE A 143 -26.30 12.20 3.60
N THR A 144 -25.66 12.92 2.68
CA THR A 144 -26.30 13.49 1.48
C THR A 144 -26.16 12.60 0.26
N GLY A 145 -25.28 11.60 0.31
CA GLY A 145 -25.08 10.63 -0.76
C GLY A 145 -24.22 9.48 -0.28
N ALA A 146 -24.35 8.34 -0.96
CA ALA A 146 -23.53 7.16 -0.72
C ALA A 146 -23.24 6.52 -2.07
N VAL A 147 -21.97 6.21 -2.31
CA VAL A 147 -21.58 5.46 -3.51
C VAL A 147 -21.58 3.98 -3.14
N GLY A 148 -22.62 3.29 -3.59
CA GLY A 148 -22.69 1.84 -3.57
C GLY A 148 -21.66 1.22 -4.52
N LYS A 149 -21.57 -0.10 -4.49
CA LYS A 149 -20.79 -0.87 -5.46
C LYS A 149 -21.62 -1.21 -6.68
#